data_AF-A0A820M9X3-F1
#
_entry.id   AF-A0A820M9X3-F1
#
_cell.length_a   1.000
_cell.length_b   1.000
_cell.length_c   1.000
_cell.angle_alpha   90.00
_cell.angle_beta   90.00
_cell.angle_gamma   90.00
#
_symmetry.space_group_name_H-M   'P 1'
#
loop_
_entity.id
_entity.type
_entity.pdbx_description
1 polymer ?
#
loop_
_entity_poly.entity_id
_entity_poly.type
_entity_poly.pdbx_seq_one_letter_code
_entity_poly.pdbx_strand_id
1 'polypeptide(L)'
;YPSYPDIAFVLLLQIESRIAAALIGVRIAQRISLFANSLDLRHKYSQQAKDYEEYAKACIIACYQHNERLACQLLVRENPLFGDVTCMQLIIASRSKPVTNTNCFIEALNKEWFGQMVGTTTETVRSKFEFMISLITFGLTSPFLMTYREANTDNNKLQDHVSLLLSK
;
A
#
# COMPACT_ATOMS: atom_id res chain seq x y z
N TYR A 1 35.79 -6.88 3.36
CA TYR A 1 35.02 -5.69 3.73
C TYR A 1 33.55 -6.07 3.70
N PRO A 2 32.75 -5.82 4.74
CA PRO A 2 31.31 -6.05 4.68
C PRO A 2 30.76 -5.26 3.48
N SER A 3 29.96 -5.90 2.65
CA SER A 3 29.39 -5.28 1.47
C SER A 3 28.40 -4.21 1.95
N TYR A 4 28.54 -2.96 1.50
CA TYR A 4 27.60 -1.87 1.78
C TYR A 4 26.11 -2.25 1.72
N PRO A 5 25.62 -3.13 0.81
CA PRO A 5 24.24 -3.60 0.82
C PRO A 5 23.81 -4.30 2.13
N ASP A 6 24.68 -5.08 2.76
CA ASP A 6 24.32 -5.85 3.96
C ASP A 6 24.06 -4.91 5.15
N ILE A 7 24.89 -3.87 5.29
CA ILE A 7 24.74 -2.85 6.34
C ILE A 7 23.44 -2.07 6.12
N ALA A 8 23.14 -1.71 4.87
CA ALA A 8 21.90 -1.01 4.54
C ALA A 8 20.66 -1.86 4.87
N PHE A 9 20.71 -3.17 4.65
CA PHE A 9 19.61 -4.07 5.00
C PHE A 9 19.42 -4.20 6.52
N VAL A 10 20.50 -4.27 7.29
CA VAL A 10 20.43 -4.30 8.76
C VAL A 10 19.81 -3.00 9.31
N LEU A 11 20.19 -1.84 8.76
CA LEU A 11 19.57 -0.57 9.14
C LEU A 11 18.08 -0.51 8.79
N LEU A 12 17.70 -1.05 7.64
CA LEU A 12 16.30 -1.14 7.22
C LEU A 12 15.45 -1.93 8.23
N LEU A 13 15.99 -2.99 8.82
CA LEU A 13 15.29 -3.79 9.85
C LEU A 13 15.02 -3.02 11.15
N GLN A 14 15.82 -1.99 11.45
CA GLN A 14 15.69 -1.17 12.67
C GLN A 14 14.68 -0.02 12.52
N ILE A 15 14.27 0.34 11.31
CA ILE A 15 13.31 1.44 11.07
C ILE A 15 11.89 0.97 11.40
N GLU A 16 11.11 1.82 12.09
CA GLU A 16 9.72 1.52 12.50
C GLU A 16 8.82 1.19 11.30
N SER A 17 8.99 1.90 10.19
CA SER A 17 8.27 1.64 8.94
C SER A 17 9.14 0.96 7.88
N ARG A 18 9.28 -0.36 8.03
CA ARG A 18 10.10 -1.21 7.15
C ARG A 18 9.67 -1.20 5.68
N ILE A 19 8.35 -1.19 5.41
CA ILE A 19 7.80 -1.22 4.04
C ILE A 19 8.16 0.06 3.29
N ALA A 20 7.92 1.22 3.91
CA ALA A 20 8.26 2.50 3.29
C ALA A 20 9.78 2.68 3.13
N ALA A 21 10.57 2.32 4.14
CA ALA A 21 12.03 2.37 4.04
C ALA A 21 12.56 1.52 2.86
N ALA A 22 12.01 0.31 2.68
CA ALA A 22 12.36 -0.56 1.56
C ALA A 22 12.02 0.06 0.20
N LEU A 23 10.81 0.60 0.03
CA LEU A 23 10.37 1.22 -1.23
C LEU A 23 11.18 2.48 -1.59
N ILE A 24 11.58 3.27 -0.59
CA ILE A 24 12.51 4.39 -0.79
C ILE A 24 13.88 3.86 -1.22
N GLY A 25 14.37 2.80 -0.57
CA GLY A 25 15.59 2.09 -0.94
C GLY A 25 15.56 1.63 -2.41
N VAL A 26 14.46 1.05 -2.87
CA VAL A 26 14.24 0.71 -4.29
C VAL A 26 14.41 1.93 -5.17
N ARG A 27 13.75 3.05 -4.83
CA ARG A 27 13.77 4.27 -5.66
C ARG A 27 15.17 4.88 -5.74
N ILE A 28 15.90 4.90 -4.63
CA ILE A 28 17.27 5.39 -4.54
C ILE A 28 18.20 4.49 -5.34
N ALA A 29 18.16 3.17 -5.14
CA ALA A 29 18.99 2.21 -5.85
C ALA A 29 18.76 2.27 -7.37
N GLN A 30 17.50 2.38 -7.82
CA GLN A 30 17.17 2.60 -9.23
C GLN A 30 17.77 3.91 -9.76
N ARG A 31 17.68 5.02 -9.01
CA ARG A 31 18.28 6.30 -9.42
C ARG A 31 19.80 6.18 -9.53
N ILE A 32 20.47 5.59 -8.55
CA ILE A 32 21.93 5.38 -8.57
C ILE A 32 22.32 4.51 -9.77
N SER A 33 21.54 3.47 -10.08
CA SER A 33 21.81 2.60 -11.25
C SER A 33 21.80 3.36 -12.59
N LEU A 34 21.06 4.47 -12.70
CA LEU A 34 21.01 5.32 -13.90
C LEU A 34 22.24 6.22 -14.04
N PHE A 35 22.85 6.62 -12.91
CA PHE A 35 24.04 7.47 -12.89
C PHE A 35 25.35 6.67 -12.83
N ALA A 36 25.28 5.34 -12.72
CA ALA A 36 26.46 4.49 -12.68
C ALA A 36 27.13 4.41 -14.06
N ASN A 37 28.41 4.76 -14.11
CA ASN A 37 29.21 4.76 -15.34
C ASN A 37 29.66 3.36 -15.79
N SER A 38 29.68 2.38 -14.90
CA SER A 38 30.09 1.01 -15.20
C SER A 38 28.91 0.03 -15.20
N LEU A 39 28.90 -0.89 -16.17
CA LEU A 39 27.86 -1.89 -16.33
C LEU A 39 27.75 -2.81 -15.11
N ASP A 40 28.88 -3.15 -14.48
CA ASP A 40 28.94 -3.97 -13.26
C ASP A 40 28.27 -3.28 -12.06
N LEU A 41 28.56 -1.99 -11.81
CA LEU A 41 27.85 -1.23 -10.77
C LEU A 41 26.36 -1.13 -11.06
N ARG A 42 26.00 -0.86 -12.32
CA ARG A 42 24.58 -0.75 -12.71
C ARG A 42 23.84 -2.05 -12.45
N HIS A 43 24.46 -3.20 -12.74
CA HIS A 43 23.89 -4.50 -12.44
C HIS A 43 23.73 -4.71 -10.92
N LYS A 44 24.76 -4.39 -10.13
CA LYS A 44 24.73 -4.49 -8.66
C LYS A 44 23.60 -3.66 -8.04
N TYR A 45 23.46 -2.39 -8.41
CA TYR A 45 22.39 -1.53 -7.89
C TYR A 45 21.00 -1.97 -8.37
N SER A 46 20.89 -2.48 -9.59
CA SER A 46 19.63 -3.04 -10.10
C SER A 46 19.22 -4.29 -9.33
N GLN A 47 20.18 -5.15 -9.00
CA GLN A 47 19.93 -6.33 -8.16
C GLN A 47 19.52 -5.93 -6.74
N GLN A 48 20.26 -5.00 -6.12
CA GLN A 48 19.91 -4.48 -4.79
C GLN A 48 18.51 -3.84 -4.75
N ALA A 49 18.10 -3.15 -5.82
CA ALA A 49 16.75 -2.61 -5.93
C ALA A 49 15.68 -3.73 -5.96
N LYS A 50 15.96 -4.85 -6.65
CA LYS A 50 15.06 -6.01 -6.68
C LYS A 50 14.96 -6.69 -5.31
N ASP A 51 16.06 -6.78 -4.57
CA ASP A 51 16.07 -7.41 -3.24
C ASP A 51 15.20 -6.60 -2.24
N TYR A 52 15.29 -5.27 -2.27
CA TYR A 52 14.41 -4.40 -1.47
C TYR A 52 12.95 -4.49 -1.90
N GLU A 53 12.70 -4.64 -3.19
CA GLU A 53 11.36 -4.76 -3.76
C GLU A 53 10.70 -6.10 -3.35
N GLU A 54 11.45 -7.19 -3.39
CA GLU A 54 11.00 -8.50 -2.93
C GLU A 54 10.74 -8.51 -1.43
N TYR A 55 11.61 -7.88 -0.64
CA TYR A 55 11.41 -7.70 0.79
C TYR A 55 10.12 -6.91 1.10
N ALA A 56 9.90 -5.77 0.45
CA ALA A 56 8.69 -4.97 0.64
C ALA A 56 7.43 -5.76 0.29
N LYS A 57 7.46 -6.51 -0.82
CA LYS A 57 6.37 -7.40 -1.23
C LYS A 57 6.10 -8.49 -0.18
N ALA A 58 7.13 -9.15 0.31
CA ALA A 58 7.00 -10.20 1.32
C ALA A 58 6.37 -9.66 2.61
N CYS A 59 6.78 -8.48 3.07
CA CYS A 59 6.17 -7.82 4.22
C CYS A 59 4.68 -7.52 4.00
N ILE A 60 4.31 -6.97 2.84
CA ILE A 60 2.91 -6.66 2.52
C ILE A 60 2.06 -7.94 2.50
N ILE A 61 2.57 -9.01 1.87
CA ILE A 61 1.87 -10.31 1.81
C ILE A 61 1.71 -10.89 3.20
N ALA A 62 2.76 -10.86 4.03
CA ALA A 62 2.70 -11.36 5.40
C ALA A 62 1.69 -10.57 6.25
N CYS A 63 1.66 -9.23 6.11
CA CYS A 63 0.66 -8.39 6.77
C CYS A 63 -0.76 -8.71 6.30
N TYR A 64 -0.95 -8.91 5.00
CA TYR A 64 -2.25 -9.26 4.42
C TYR A 64 -2.75 -10.64 4.89
N GLN A 65 -1.87 -11.64 4.90
CA GLN A 65 -2.17 -12.98 5.43
C GLN A 65 -2.53 -12.96 6.92
N HIS A 66 -1.93 -12.05 7.70
CA HIS A 66 -2.26 -11.91 9.11
C HIS A 66 -3.60 -11.22 9.35
N ASN A 67 -3.83 -10.08 8.70
CA ASN A 67 -5.09 -9.35 8.78
C ASN A 67 -5.26 -8.44 7.56
N GLU A 68 -6.15 -8.84 6.65
CA GLU A 68 -6.43 -8.14 5.40
C GLU A 68 -6.85 -6.68 5.64
N ARG A 69 -7.70 -6.43 6.64
CA ARG A 69 -8.23 -5.09 6.93
C ARG A 69 -7.15 -4.13 7.42
N LEU A 70 -6.32 -4.60 8.35
CA LEU A 70 -5.22 -3.80 8.91
C LEU A 70 -4.12 -3.58 7.87
N ALA A 71 -3.84 -4.56 7.01
CA ALA A 71 -2.89 -4.41 5.92
C ALA A 71 -3.34 -3.34 4.92
N CYS A 72 -4.62 -3.33 4.53
CA CYS A 72 -5.18 -2.30 3.67
C CYS A 72 -5.12 -0.91 4.34
N GLN A 73 -5.40 -0.83 5.65
CA GLN A 73 -5.27 0.44 6.40
C GLN A 73 -3.83 0.92 6.50
N LEU A 74 -2.87 0.01 6.65
CA LEU A 74 -1.44 0.32 6.69
C LEU A 74 -0.95 0.96 5.37
N LEU A 75 -1.50 0.54 4.23
CA LEU A 75 -1.16 1.10 2.92
C LEU A 75 -1.62 2.55 2.74
N VAL A 76 -2.78 2.89 3.31
CA VAL A 76 -3.39 4.23 3.21
C VAL A 76 -2.85 5.17 4.29
N ARG A 77 -2.34 4.63 5.39
CA ARG A 77 -1.78 5.43 6.49
C ARG A 77 -0.60 6.29 6.02
N GLU A 78 -0.66 7.57 6.37
CA GLU A 78 0.45 8.52 6.20
C GLU A 78 1.58 8.20 7.17
N ASN A 79 2.82 8.29 6.66
CA ASN A 79 3.99 8.07 7.47
C ASN A 79 4.77 9.37 7.70
N PRO A 80 4.84 9.87 8.96
CA PRO A 80 5.53 11.12 9.26
C PRO A 80 7.05 11.04 9.04
N LEU A 81 7.63 9.84 9.05
CA LEU A 81 9.07 9.64 8.84
C LEU A 81 9.52 10.00 7.41
N PHE A 82 8.60 10.04 6.45
CA PHE A 82 8.92 10.25 5.04
C PHE A 82 8.15 11.42 4.41
N GLY A 83 7.74 12.39 5.22
CA GLY A 83 7.07 13.61 4.77
C GLY A 83 5.58 13.45 4.52
N ASP A 84 4.89 12.74 5.43
CA ASP A 84 3.44 12.50 5.42
C ASP A 84 2.92 11.84 4.12
N VAL A 85 3.79 11.09 3.44
CA VAL A 85 3.40 10.32 2.26
C VAL A 85 2.75 9.00 2.67
N THR A 86 1.74 8.57 1.90
CA THR A 86 1.14 7.25 2.12
C THR A 86 2.05 6.16 1.56
N CYS A 87 2.03 4.98 2.19
CA CYS A 87 2.78 3.82 1.67
C CYS A 87 2.34 3.50 0.23
N MET A 88 1.06 3.70 -0.08
CA MET A 88 0.50 3.53 -1.42
C MET A 88 1.13 4.47 -2.46
N GLN A 89 1.23 5.77 -2.16
CA GLN A 89 1.90 6.73 -3.04
C GLN A 89 3.36 6.36 -3.27
N LEU A 90 4.03 5.86 -2.24
CA LEU A 90 5.41 5.45 -2.32
C LEU A 90 5.61 4.18 -3.18
N ILE A 91 4.68 3.23 -3.11
CA ILE A 91 4.66 2.06 -4.02
C ILE A 91 4.60 2.55 -5.47
N ILE A 92 3.69 3.47 -5.79
CA ILE A 92 3.54 4.04 -7.13
C ILE A 92 4.83 4.78 -7.55
N ALA A 93 5.40 5.58 -6.65
CA ALA A 93 6.64 6.33 -6.89
C ALA A 93 7.86 5.42 -7.12
N SER A 94 7.92 4.26 -6.46
CA SER A 94 8.99 3.27 -6.61
C SER A 94 8.95 2.54 -7.97
N ARG A 95 7.85 2.68 -8.73
CA ARG A 95 7.58 1.96 -9.98
C ARG A 95 7.71 0.43 -9.83
N SER A 96 7.43 -0.07 -8.63
CA SER A 96 7.51 -1.48 -8.30
C SER A 96 6.32 -2.25 -8.88
N LYS A 97 6.53 -2.90 -10.03
CA LYS A 97 5.52 -3.77 -10.67
C LYS A 97 5.07 -4.92 -9.76
N PRO A 98 5.97 -5.74 -9.19
CA PRO A 98 5.59 -6.88 -8.35
C PRO A 98 4.82 -6.50 -7.09
N VAL A 99 5.03 -5.31 -6.51
CA VAL A 99 4.24 -4.85 -5.36
C VAL A 99 2.83 -4.44 -5.80
N THR A 100 2.71 -3.71 -6.91
CA THR A 100 1.39 -3.28 -7.45
C THR A 100 0.48 -4.43 -7.89
N ASN A 101 1.05 -5.58 -8.27
CA ASN A 101 0.27 -6.75 -8.68
C ASN A 101 -0.22 -7.61 -7.48
N THR A 102 -0.11 -7.11 -6.26
CA THR A 102 -0.56 -7.85 -5.07
C THR A 102 -2.05 -7.61 -4.85
N ASN A 103 -2.83 -8.66 -4.55
CA ASN A 103 -4.27 -8.56 -4.28
C ASN A 103 -4.58 -7.53 -3.18
N CYS A 104 -3.73 -7.44 -2.15
CA CYS A 104 -3.84 -6.44 -1.09
C CYS A 104 -3.83 -4.99 -1.62
N PHE A 105 -2.98 -4.69 -2.61
CA PHE A 105 -2.90 -3.34 -3.19
C PHE A 105 -4.16 -3.01 -4.01
N ILE A 106 -4.64 -3.98 -4.79
CA ILE A 106 -5.86 -3.84 -5.60
C ILE A 106 -7.08 -3.68 -4.70
N GLU A 107 -7.19 -4.47 -3.63
CA GLU A 107 -8.29 -4.39 -2.67
C GLU A 107 -8.27 -3.06 -1.89
N ALA A 108 -7.09 -2.60 -1.46
CA ALA A 108 -6.94 -1.31 -0.83
C ALA A 108 -7.34 -0.16 -1.77
N LEU A 109 -6.90 -0.20 -3.04
CA LEU A 109 -7.31 0.77 -4.07
C LEU A 109 -8.83 0.73 -4.29
N ASN A 110 -9.42 -0.48 -4.37
CA ASN A 110 -10.84 -0.66 -4.58
C ASN A 110 -11.64 -0.08 -3.40
N LYS A 111 -11.19 -0.32 -2.17
CA LYS A 111 -11.82 0.23 -0.96
C LYS A 111 -11.72 1.76 -0.90
N GLU A 112 -10.57 2.32 -1.30
CA GLU A 112 -10.39 3.78 -1.33
C GLU A 112 -11.22 4.42 -2.45
N TRP A 113 -11.25 3.81 -3.63
CA TRP A 113 -11.97 4.33 -4.80
C TRP A 113 -13.50 4.26 -4.67
N PHE A 114 -14.02 3.13 -4.19
CA PHE A 114 -15.46 2.93 -4.01
C PHE A 114 -15.95 3.40 -2.64
N GLY A 115 -15.05 3.69 -1.70
CA GLY A 115 -15.37 4.25 -0.38
C GLY A 115 -16.33 3.37 0.44
N GLN A 116 -17.48 3.94 0.82
CA GLN A 116 -18.56 3.23 1.53
C GLN A 116 -19.54 2.51 0.59
N MET A 117 -19.45 2.78 -0.71
CA MET A 117 -20.23 2.04 -1.69
C MET A 117 -19.67 0.63 -1.64
N VAL A 118 -20.50 -0.33 -1.24
CA VAL A 118 -20.14 -1.74 -1.39
C VAL A 118 -19.76 -1.87 -2.85
N GLY A 119 -18.51 -2.25 -3.13
CA GLY A 119 -18.10 -2.67 -4.45
C GLY A 119 -18.90 -3.91 -4.80
N THR A 120 -20.16 -3.74 -5.19
CA THR A 120 -20.90 -4.67 -6.02
C THR A 120 -20.30 -4.58 -7.41
N THR A 121 -18.99 -4.83 -7.49
CA THR A 121 -18.27 -5.19 -8.69
C THR A 121 -18.45 -6.70 -8.88
N THR A 122 -19.68 -7.18 -8.72
CA THR A 122 -20.07 -8.39 -9.43
C THR A 122 -20.14 -8.00 -10.89
N GLU A 123 -19.49 -8.76 -11.78
CA GLU A 123 -19.41 -8.50 -13.22
C GLU A 123 -20.76 -8.62 -13.96
N THR A 124 -21.86 -8.32 -13.30
CA THR A 124 -23.19 -8.27 -13.86
C THR A 124 -23.43 -6.88 -14.46
N VAL A 125 -23.71 -6.84 -15.76
CA VAL A 125 -24.16 -5.64 -16.52
C VAL A 125 -25.26 -4.85 -15.82
N ARG A 126 -26.05 -5.52 -14.98
CA ARG A 126 -27.11 -4.95 -14.16
C ARG A 126 -26.60 -3.90 -13.16
N SER A 127 -25.56 -4.19 -12.38
CA SER A 127 -25.04 -3.26 -11.35
C SER A 127 -24.34 -2.04 -11.96
N LYS A 128 -23.72 -2.18 -13.14
CA LYS A 128 -23.16 -1.04 -13.88
C LYS A 128 -24.27 -0.12 -14.40
N PHE A 129 -25.38 -0.68 -14.88
CA PHE A 129 -26.52 0.10 -15.36
C PHE A 129 -27.22 0.83 -14.21
N GLU A 130 -27.33 0.18 -13.05
CA GLU A 130 -27.86 0.75 -11.82
C GLU A 130 -27.05 1.97 -11.34
N PHE A 131 -25.72 1.90 -11.35
CA PHE A 131 -24.85 3.05 -11.06
C PHE A 131 -25.03 4.19 -12.06
N MET A 132 -25.11 3.86 -13.36
CA MET A 132 -25.34 4.85 -14.42
C MET A 132 -26.70 5.55 -14.30
N ILE A 133 -27.77 4.80 -13.97
CA ILE A 133 -29.10 5.38 -13.71
C ILE A 133 -29.06 6.32 -12.51
N SER A 134 -28.40 5.94 -11.41
CA SER A 134 -28.24 6.79 -10.22
C SER A 134 -27.53 8.10 -10.57
N LEU A 135 -26.54 8.06 -11.45
CA LEU A 135 -25.78 9.24 -11.88
C LEU A 135 -26.59 10.16 -12.80
N ILE A 136 -27.43 9.59 -13.67
CA ILE A 136 -28.33 10.35 -14.57
C ILE A 136 -29.51 10.96 -13.81
N THR A 137 -30.01 10.29 -12.77
CA THR A 137 -31.18 10.74 -11.98
C THR A 137 -30.82 11.63 -10.79
N PHE A 138 -29.61 12.20 -10.76
CA PHE A 138 -29.16 13.10 -9.68
C PHE A 138 -29.26 12.48 -8.27
N GLY A 139 -29.12 11.15 -8.14
CA GLY A 139 -29.11 10.47 -6.84
C GLY A 139 -30.48 10.25 -6.20
N LEU A 140 -31.60 10.55 -6.88
CA LEU A 140 -32.96 10.32 -6.36
C LEU A 140 -33.27 8.84 -6.07
N THR A 141 -32.58 7.92 -6.73
CA THR A 141 -32.73 6.47 -6.56
C THR A 141 -31.71 5.84 -5.59
N SER A 142 -30.80 6.65 -5.04
CA SER A 142 -29.73 6.18 -4.15
C SER A 142 -30.21 5.38 -2.91
N PRO A 143 -31.32 5.70 -2.21
CA PRO A 143 -31.72 4.94 -1.03
C PRO A 143 -32.34 3.58 -1.35
N PHE A 144 -32.75 3.33 -2.60
CA PHE A 144 -33.40 2.07 -3.00
C PHE A 144 -32.44 1.08 -3.69
N LEU A 145 -31.33 1.59 -4.23
CA LEU A 145 -30.43 0.82 -5.10
C LEU A 145 -29.04 0.57 -4.51
N MET A 146 -28.54 1.45 -3.62
CA MET A 146 -27.22 1.25 -3.01
C MET A 146 -27.33 0.57 -1.65
N THR A 147 -26.68 -0.59 -1.54
CA THR A 147 -26.33 -1.17 -0.24
C THR A 147 -25.10 -0.43 0.28
N TYR A 148 -25.30 0.37 1.33
CA TYR A 148 -24.20 1.00 2.06
C TYR A 148 -23.59 0.00 3.02
N ARG A 149 -22.25 -0.10 3.03
CA ARG A 149 -21.56 -0.82 4.09
C ARG A 149 -21.61 0.05 5.34
N GLU A 150 -22.19 -0.45 6.43
CA GLU A 150 -22.10 0.22 7.72
C GLU A 150 -20.64 0.55 8.04
N ALA A 151 -20.36 1.83 8.28
CA ALA A 151 -19.07 2.30 8.77
C ALA A 151 -18.92 1.78 10.20
N ASN A 152 -18.41 0.55 10.34
CA ASN A 152 -18.27 -0.09 11.63
C ASN A 152 -17.42 0.81 12.55
N THR A 153 -18.00 1.07 13.71
CA THR A 153 -17.57 1.94 14.79
C THR A 153 -16.31 1.41 15.47
N ASP A 154 -15.20 1.24 14.74
CA ASP A 154 -13.97 0.62 15.26
C ASP A 154 -12.78 1.59 15.38
N ASN A 155 -12.90 2.83 14.90
CA ASN A 155 -11.90 3.87 15.16
C ASN A 155 -11.72 4.14 16.67
N ASN A 156 -12.79 4.01 17.46
CA ASN A 156 -12.70 4.15 18.92
C ASN A 156 -11.92 2.99 19.56
N LYS A 157 -12.10 1.75 19.09
CA LYS A 157 -11.35 0.59 19.62
C LYS A 157 -9.87 0.60 19.26
N LEU A 158 -9.52 1.11 18.07
CA LEU A 158 -8.13 1.18 17.64
C LEU A 158 -7.36 2.32 18.34
N GLN A 159 -8.04 3.44 18.60
CA GLN A 159 -7.48 4.56 19.37
C GLN A 159 -7.29 4.17 20.85
N ASP A 160 -8.20 3.37 21.41
CA ASP A 160 -8.07 2.79 22.75
C ASP A 160 -6.92 1.76 22.85
N HIS A 161 -6.72 0.91 21.84
CA HIS A 161 -5.62 -0.08 21.84
C HIS A 161 -4.24 0.54 21.62
N VAL A 162 -4.12 1.59 20.79
CA VAL A 162 -2.84 2.29 20.55
C VAL A 162 -2.46 3.15 21.77
N SER A 163 -3.42 3.79 22.43
CA SER A 163 -3.16 4.52 23.69
C SER A 163 -2.81 3.59 24.86
N LEU A 164 -3.37 2.36 24.91
CA LEU A 164 -2.96 1.32 25.87
C LEU A 164 -1.54 0.78 25.63
N LEU A 165 -1.04 0.77 24.39
CA LEU A 165 0.32 0.34 24.06
C LEU A 165 1.37 1.44 24.27
N LEU A 166 0.97 2.71 24.30
CA LEU A 166 1.84 3.86 24.60
C LEU A 166 1.85 4.24 26.09
N SER A 167 1.03 3.59 26.92
CA SER A 167 0.93 3.80 28.38
C SER A 167 1.58 2.67 29.21
N LYS A 168 2.26 1.72 28.57
CA LYS A 168 3.06 0.66 29.20
C LYS A 168 4.50 0.75 28.70
#